data_AF-G3VUW8-F1
#
_entry.id   AF-G3VUW8-F1
#
_cell.length_a   1.000
_cell.length_b   1.000
_cell.length_c   1.000
_cell.angle_alpha   90.00
_cell.angle_beta   90.00
_cell.angle_gamma   90.00
#
_symmetry.space_group_name_H-M   'P 1'
#
loop_
_entity.id
_entity.type
_entity.pdbx_description
1 polymer ?
#
loop_
_entity_poly.entity_id
_entity_poly.type
_entity_poly.pdbx_seq_one_letter_code
_entity_poly.pdbx_strand_id
1 'polypeptide(L)'
;MASVLKGTGPVLLILLPLWVFPGSSEDLAWQEFMKQHHLSLGLDFSQLSCDGLMGTMEFLKGKASHIFIYAIWSQIEDICYRDGLDRYENVRVWSKKPFKILTCELLKSGQGYRDIRSYSYIELHCGLNGFPVSLEDTKVKKKISN
;
A
#
# COMPACT_ATOMS: atom_id res chain seq x y z
N MET A 1 4.56 -6.94 75.88
CA MET A 1 4.24 -5.94 74.85
C MET A 1 5.17 -6.20 73.68
N ALA A 2 4.64 -6.66 72.55
CA ALA A 2 5.41 -6.97 71.35
C ALA A 2 4.69 -6.32 70.16
N SER A 3 5.32 -5.32 69.54
CA SER A 3 4.79 -4.62 68.37
C SER A 3 5.03 -5.46 67.12
N VAL A 4 3.95 -5.88 66.47
CA VAL A 4 3.96 -6.53 65.16
C VAL A 4 4.12 -5.46 64.08
N LEU A 5 5.19 -5.58 63.33
CA LEU A 5 5.58 -4.76 62.18
C LEU A 5 4.48 -4.84 61.09
N LYS A 6 3.63 -3.81 60.97
CA LYS A 6 2.68 -3.67 59.86
C LYS A 6 3.43 -3.18 58.62
N GLY A 7 3.88 -4.11 57.78
CA GLY A 7 4.49 -3.86 56.49
C GLY A 7 3.82 -4.68 55.40
N THR A 8 2.65 -4.25 54.93
CA THR A 8 2.04 -4.76 53.69
C THR A 8 2.06 -3.63 52.67
N GLY A 9 3.06 -3.67 51.79
CA GLY A 9 3.23 -2.73 50.68
C GLY A 9 2.10 -2.83 49.66
N PRO A 10 1.94 -1.81 48.79
CA PRO A 10 0.81 -1.71 47.89
C PRO A 10 0.98 -2.71 46.74
N VAL A 11 0.10 -3.71 46.65
CA VAL A 11 -0.04 -4.52 45.44
C VAL A 11 -0.79 -3.67 44.42
N LEU A 12 -0.04 -2.96 43.59
CA LEU A 12 -0.58 -2.22 42.45
C LEU A 12 -0.94 -3.25 41.35
N LEU A 13 -2.21 -3.68 41.34
CA LEU A 13 -2.78 -4.45 40.23
C LEU A 13 -2.86 -3.53 39.00
N ILE A 14 -1.89 -3.67 38.10
CA ILE A 14 -1.90 -3.02 36.78
C ILE A 14 -3.03 -3.68 35.96
N LEU A 15 -4.23 -3.10 36.00
CA LEU A 15 -5.23 -3.29 34.96
C LEU A 15 -4.76 -2.46 33.75
N LEU A 16 -3.89 -3.04 32.92
CA LEU A 16 -3.71 -2.58 31.54
C LEU A 16 -4.96 -3.02 30.78
N PRO A 17 -5.90 -2.12 30.44
CA PRO A 17 -6.88 -2.50 29.44
C PRO A 17 -6.08 -2.70 28.15
N LEU A 18 -6.20 -3.90 27.56
CA LEU A 18 -5.75 -4.15 26.19
C LEU A 18 -6.55 -3.23 25.27
N TRP A 19 -6.10 -1.98 25.12
CA TRP A 19 -6.51 -1.09 24.06
C TRP A 19 -5.87 -1.60 22.78
N VAL A 20 -6.38 -2.73 22.28
CA VAL A 20 -6.36 -2.98 20.86
C VAL A 20 -7.35 -1.96 20.31
N PHE A 21 -6.86 -0.76 19.97
CA PHE A 21 -7.60 0.09 19.06
C PHE A 21 -7.84 -0.78 17.82
N PRO A 22 -9.10 -1.10 17.47
CA PRO A 22 -9.36 -1.60 16.14
C PRO A 22 -8.97 -0.43 15.25
N GLY A 23 -7.81 -0.50 14.59
CA GLY A 23 -7.60 0.31 13.40
C GLY A 23 -8.82 0.10 12.54
N SER A 24 -9.46 1.18 12.09
CA SER A 24 -10.67 1.04 11.30
C SER A 24 -10.35 0.09 10.14
N SER A 25 -11.26 -0.81 9.79
CA SER A 25 -11.00 -1.80 8.73
C SER A 25 -10.58 -1.15 7.40
N GLU A 26 -10.92 0.12 7.22
CA GLU A 26 -10.55 0.92 6.06
C GLU A 26 -9.12 1.46 6.11
N ASP A 27 -8.58 1.75 7.30
CA ASP A 27 -7.15 2.05 7.46
C ASP A 27 -6.30 0.83 7.09
N LEU A 28 -6.79 -0.37 7.42
CA LEU A 28 -6.14 -1.63 7.04
C LEU A 28 -6.18 -1.86 5.52
N ALA A 29 -7.30 -1.54 4.86
CA ALA A 29 -7.44 -1.67 3.42
C ALA A 29 -6.47 -0.75 2.66
N TRP A 30 -6.37 0.52 3.09
CA TRP A 30 -5.40 1.46 2.55
C TRP A 30 -3.95 1.00 2.79
N GLN A 31 -3.62 0.57 4.01
CA GLN A 31 -2.28 0.07 4.32
C GLN A 31 -1.89 -1.12 3.45
N GLU A 32 -2.80 -2.07 3.25
CA GLU A 32 -2.54 -3.23 2.42
C GLU A 32 -2.42 -2.84 0.94
N PHE A 33 -3.29 -1.96 0.43
CA PHE A 33 -3.16 -1.41 -0.92
C PHE A 33 -1.77 -0.77 -1.14
N MET A 34 -1.35 0.10 -0.21
CA MET A 34 -0.06 0.77 -0.30
C MET A 34 1.10 -0.23 -0.22
N LYS A 35 1.06 -1.17 0.71
CA LYS A 35 2.06 -2.24 0.83
C LYS A 35 2.18 -3.08 -0.44
N GLN A 36 1.06 -3.33 -1.13
CA GLN A 36 1.05 -4.14 -2.34
C GLN A 36 1.52 -3.38 -3.59
N HIS A 37 1.08 -2.14 -3.76
CA HIS A 37 1.23 -1.43 -5.04
C HIS A 37 2.23 -0.28 -5.01
N HIS A 38 2.56 0.30 -3.85
CA HIS A 38 3.42 1.48 -3.80
C HIS A 38 4.92 1.11 -3.86
N LEU A 39 5.64 1.76 -4.77
CA LEU A 39 7.10 1.82 -4.73
C LEU A 39 7.55 3.24 -4.39
N SER A 40 8.28 3.36 -3.28
CA SER A 40 8.85 4.62 -2.84
C SER A 40 10.03 5.06 -3.73
N LEU A 41 10.32 6.36 -3.72
CA LEU A 41 11.37 6.97 -4.55
C LEU A 41 12.81 6.71 -4.06
N GLY A 42 13.03 5.70 -3.21
CA GLY A 42 14.35 5.41 -2.62
C GLY A 42 15.37 4.82 -3.60
N LEU A 43 14.90 4.24 -4.71
CA LEU A 43 15.71 3.73 -5.80
C LEU A 43 15.27 4.37 -7.12
N ASP A 44 16.21 4.51 -8.06
CA ASP A 44 15.89 4.97 -9.41
C ASP A 44 14.96 3.97 -10.10
N PHE A 45 13.97 4.50 -10.80
CA PHE A 45 12.95 3.67 -11.47
C PHE A 45 13.54 2.68 -12.50
N SER A 46 14.67 3.03 -13.13
CA SER A 46 15.39 2.16 -14.05
C SER A 46 16.13 1.00 -13.38
N GLN A 47 16.42 1.09 -12.08
CA GLN A 47 17.16 0.08 -11.32
C GLN A 47 16.25 -0.99 -10.68
N LEU A 48 14.95 -0.72 -10.60
CA LEU A 48 13.97 -1.68 -10.08
C LEU A 48 13.83 -2.88 -11.03
N SER A 49 13.76 -4.11 -10.52
CA SER A 49 13.51 -5.31 -11.33
C SER A 49 12.32 -6.10 -10.79
N CYS A 50 11.52 -6.68 -11.69
CA CYS A 50 10.38 -7.49 -11.30
C CYS A 50 10.81 -8.78 -10.60
N ASP A 51 11.90 -9.41 -11.01
CA ASP A 51 12.40 -10.61 -10.33
C ASP A 51 12.72 -10.36 -8.86
N GLY A 52 13.37 -9.22 -8.55
CA GLY A 52 13.67 -8.84 -7.16
C GLY A 52 12.40 -8.52 -6.35
N LEU A 53 11.51 -7.71 -6.91
CA LEU A 53 10.28 -7.29 -6.22
C LEU A 53 9.32 -8.45 -5.99
N MET A 54 9.07 -9.26 -7.02
CA MET A 54 8.16 -10.42 -6.96
C MET A 54 8.72 -11.55 -6.10
N GLY A 55 10.05 -11.69 -6.01
CA GLY A 55 10.72 -12.70 -5.20
C GLY A 55 10.82 -12.35 -3.71
N THR A 56 10.88 -11.05 -3.36
CA THR A 56 11.06 -10.59 -1.97
C THR A 56 9.75 -10.53 -1.19
N MET A 57 8.64 -10.27 -1.88
CA MET A 57 7.33 -10.07 -1.25
C MET A 57 6.53 -11.38 -1.23
N GLU A 58 6.40 -12.02 -0.07
CA GLU A 58 5.69 -13.30 0.08
C GLU A 58 4.27 -13.28 -0.49
N PHE A 59 3.54 -12.17 -0.37
CA PHE A 59 2.17 -12.04 -0.90
C PHE A 59 2.10 -11.92 -2.43
N LEU A 60 3.22 -11.74 -3.12
CA LEU A 60 3.32 -11.71 -4.59
C LEU A 60 3.78 -13.04 -5.17
N LYS A 61 4.19 -13.99 -4.32
CA LYS A 61 4.72 -15.27 -4.75
C LYS A 61 3.68 -16.04 -5.56
N GLY A 62 4.07 -16.45 -6.77
CA GLY A 62 3.22 -17.21 -7.69
C GLY A 62 2.17 -16.40 -8.44
N LYS A 63 2.10 -15.06 -8.27
CA LYS A 63 1.22 -14.21 -9.09
C LYS A 63 1.74 -14.14 -10.52
N ALA A 64 0.87 -14.39 -11.50
CA ALA A 64 1.25 -14.30 -12.92
C ALA A 64 1.51 -12.87 -13.39
N SER A 65 0.91 -11.87 -12.74
CA SER A 65 1.15 -10.46 -13.02
C SER A 65 0.93 -9.61 -11.77
N HIS A 66 1.64 -8.49 -11.67
CA HIS A 66 1.43 -7.49 -10.64
C HIS A 66 1.82 -6.09 -11.13
N ILE A 67 1.19 -5.06 -10.56
CA ILE A 67 1.42 -3.66 -10.94
C ILE A 67 1.94 -2.89 -9.74
N PHE A 68 3.05 -2.21 -9.95
CA PHE A 68 3.63 -1.28 -9.00
C PHE A 68 3.52 0.17 -9.50
N ILE A 69 3.18 1.08 -8.58
CA ILE A 69 3.02 2.51 -8.77
C ILE A 69 4.23 3.20 -8.13
N TYR A 70 5.09 3.78 -8.97
CA TYR A 70 6.29 4.49 -8.52
C TYR A 70 5.99 5.98 -8.34
N ALA A 71 5.80 6.39 -7.09
CA ALA A 71 5.44 7.77 -6.71
C ALA A 71 5.72 8.05 -5.23
N ILE A 72 5.49 9.29 -4.80
CA ILE A 72 5.29 9.60 -3.38
C ILE A 72 3.88 9.13 -3.00
N TRP A 73 3.71 8.51 -1.83
CA TRP A 73 2.42 7.94 -1.41
C TRP A 73 1.28 8.95 -1.46
N SER A 74 1.53 10.18 -1.02
CA SER A 74 0.53 11.25 -1.00
C SER A 74 -0.04 11.54 -2.40
N GLN A 75 0.76 11.38 -3.46
CA GLN A 75 0.25 11.59 -4.83
C GLN A 75 -0.75 10.51 -5.26
N ILE A 76 -0.67 9.32 -4.68
CA ILE A 76 -1.62 8.23 -4.94
C ILE A 76 -2.91 8.51 -4.16
N GLU A 77 -2.79 8.93 -2.90
CA GLU A 77 -3.95 9.35 -2.08
C GLU A 77 -4.70 10.53 -2.70
N ASP A 78 -3.98 11.49 -3.29
CA ASP A 78 -4.54 12.66 -3.97
C ASP A 78 -5.50 12.32 -5.12
N ILE A 79 -5.44 11.09 -5.66
CA ILE A 79 -6.40 10.63 -6.67
C ILE A 79 -7.81 10.54 -6.07
N CYS A 80 -7.91 10.18 -4.80
CA CYS A 80 -9.15 10.10 -4.06
C CYS A 80 -9.60 11.46 -3.50
N TYR A 81 -9.07 12.59 -3.99
CA TYR A 81 -9.55 13.94 -3.65
C TYR A 81 -10.44 14.56 -4.75
N ARG A 82 -11.61 15.05 -4.35
CA ARG A 82 -12.47 15.93 -5.13
C ARG A 82 -11.85 17.32 -5.15
N ASP A 83 -11.92 18.00 -6.30
CA ASP A 83 -11.29 19.31 -6.60
C ASP A 83 -11.48 20.40 -5.53
N GLY A 84 -10.76 20.29 -4.41
CA GLY A 84 -10.54 21.37 -3.46
C GLY A 84 -10.66 21.04 -1.97
N LEU A 85 -11.49 20.09 -1.51
CA LEU A 85 -11.75 19.97 -0.06
C LEU A 85 -12.08 18.56 0.46
N ASP A 86 -12.83 17.76 -0.29
CA ASP A 86 -13.36 16.49 0.20
C ASP A 86 -12.75 15.29 -0.52
N ARG A 87 -12.70 14.15 0.15
CA ARG A 87 -12.30 12.90 -0.48
C ARG A 87 -13.50 12.23 -1.18
N TYR A 88 -13.20 11.48 -2.23
CA TYR A 88 -14.15 10.62 -2.92
C TYR A 88 -14.43 9.39 -2.06
N GLU A 89 -15.69 9.12 -1.75
CA GLU A 89 -16.08 7.96 -0.94
C GLU A 89 -16.74 6.88 -1.80
N ASN A 90 -16.30 5.63 -1.64
CA ASN A 90 -16.84 4.43 -2.30
C ASN A 90 -17.12 4.62 -3.81
N VAL A 91 -16.11 5.07 -4.55
CA VAL A 91 -16.23 5.36 -5.98
C VAL A 91 -14.93 5.04 -6.72
N ARG A 92 -15.05 4.73 -8.01
CA ARG A 92 -13.91 4.56 -8.90
C ARG A 92 -13.50 5.88 -9.53
N VAL A 93 -12.21 6.19 -9.46
CA VAL A 93 -11.67 7.48 -9.90
C VAL A 93 -10.42 7.25 -10.74
N TRP A 94 -10.40 7.84 -11.93
CA TRP A 94 -9.19 7.89 -12.76
C TRP A 94 -8.26 9.00 -12.30
N SER A 95 -6.96 8.70 -12.24
CA SER A 95 -5.91 9.69 -12.02
C SER A 95 -5.98 10.80 -13.09
N LYS A 96 -5.84 12.07 -12.67
CA LYS A 96 -5.78 13.23 -13.58
C LYS A 96 -4.49 13.28 -14.41
N LYS A 97 -3.41 12.71 -13.88
CA LYS A 97 -2.08 12.67 -14.50
C LYS A 97 -1.55 11.23 -14.53
N PRO A 98 -0.72 10.87 -15.52
CA PRO A 98 -0.13 9.53 -15.57
C PRO A 98 0.96 9.35 -14.50
N PHE A 99 1.07 8.14 -13.99
CA PHE A 99 2.08 7.68 -13.04
C PHE A 99 3.13 6.81 -13.73
N LYS A 100 4.35 6.77 -13.18
CA LYS A 100 5.33 5.75 -13.57
C LYS A 100 4.87 4.41 -13.02
N ILE A 101 4.62 3.47 -13.91
CA ILE A 101 4.14 2.12 -13.60
C ILE A 101 5.18 1.10 -14.02
N LEU A 102 5.49 0.18 -13.11
CA LEU A 102 6.22 -1.05 -13.39
C LEU A 102 5.23 -2.22 -13.31
N THR A 103 4.94 -2.80 -14.47
CA THR A 103 4.13 -4.02 -14.57
C THR A 103 5.07 -5.21 -14.67
N CYS A 104 4.86 -6.20 -13.81
CA CYS A 104 5.61 -7.45 -13.76
C CYS A 104 4.75 -8.56 -14.32
N GLU A 105 5.22 -9.25 -15.36
CA GLU A 105 4.50 -10.37 -15.97
C GLU A 105 5.37 -11.61 -15.99
N LEU A 106 4.84 -12.74 -15.51
CA LEU A 106 5.54 -14.02 -15.50
C LEU A 106 5.94 -14.40 -16.94
N LEU A 107 7.19 -14.79 -17.12
CA LEU A 107 7.68 -15.25 -18.41
C LEU A 107 6.98 -16.54 -18.84
N LYS A 108 6.84 -16.76 -20.15
CA LYS A 108 6.24 -17.98 -20.70
C LYS A 108 6.97 -19.27 -20.29
N SER A 109 8.26 -19.17 -19.97
CA SER A 109 9.07 -20.26 -19.41
C SER A 109 8.61 -20.69 -18.01
N GLY A 110 7.80 -19.88 -17.33
CA GLY A 110 7.45 -20.04 -15.91
C GLY A 110 8.58 -19.65 -14.96
N GLN A 111 9.71 -19.17 -15.48
CA GLN A 111 10.88 -18.78 -14.70
C GLN A 111 11.17 -17.30 -14.91
N GLY A 112 11.06 -16.52 -13.83
CA GLY A 112 11.31 -15.08 -13.82
C GLY A 112 10.17 -14.24 -14.39
N TYR A 113 10.33 -12.92 -14.30
CA TYR A 113 9.35 -11.91 -14.66
C TYR A 113 9.92 -10.92 -15.66
N ARG A 114 9.08 -10.49 -16.60
CA ARG A 114 9.36 -9.41 -17.53
C ARG A 114 8.98 -8.07 -16.90
N ASP A 115 9.91 -7.13 -16.97
CA ASP A 115 9.67 -5.73 -16.62
C ASP A 115 8.98 -4.98 -17.77
N ILE A 116 7.84 -4.36 -17.51
CA ILE A 116 7.17 -3.46 -18.43
C ILE A 116 7.03 -2.09 -17.77
N ARG A 117 7.80 -1.12 -18.26
CA ARG A 117 7.82 0.24 -17.73
C ARG A 117 6.94 1.17 -18.57
N SER A 118 6.13 1.99 -17.92
CA SER A 118 5.22 2.91 -18.61
C SER A 118 4.90 4.16 -17.80
N TYR A 119 4.43 5.19 -18.50
CA TYR A 119 3.57 6.21 -17.94
C TYR A 119 2.13 5.81 -18.21
N SER A 120 1.33 5.62 -17.16
CA SER A 120 -0.05 5.13 -17.27
C SER A 120 -0.98 5.92 -16.37
N TYR A 121 -2.19 6.18 -16.85
CA TYR A 121 -3.29 6.57 -15.97
C TYR A 121 -3.74 5.34 -15.19
N ILE A 122 -4.15 5.53 -13.95
CA ILE A 122 -4.64 4.45 -13.08
C ILE A 122 -6.07 4.76 -12.62
N GLU A 123 -6.90 3.75 -12.52
CA GLU A 123 -8.21 3.80 -11.91
C GLU A 123 -8.13 3.17 -10.53
N LEU A 124 -8.51 3.92 -9.50
CA LEU A 124 -8.53 3.43 -8.12
C LEU A 124 -9.96 3.37 -7.62
N HIS A 125 -10.26 2.38 -6.81
CA HIS A 125 -11.43 2.40 -5.95
C HIS A 125 -11.06 3.13 -4.65
N CYS A 126 -11.74 4.23 -4.36
CA CYS A 126 -11.63 4.96 -3.11
C CYS A 126 -12.65 4.41 -2.10
N GLY A 127 -12.21 4.05 -0.89
CA GLY A 127 -13.05 3.50 0.19
C GLY A 127 -13.97 4.54 0.83
N LEU A 128 -14.71 4.19 1.89
CA LEU A 128 -15.63 5.14 2.54
C LEU A 128 -14.87 6.22 3.31
N ASN A 129 -13.68 5.92 3.83
CA ASN A 129 -12.76 6.90 4.41
C ASN A 129 -12.05 7.80 3.37
N GLY A 130 -12.32 7.60 2.08
CA GLY A 130 -11.73 8.39 1.00
C GLY A 130 -10.25 8.11 0.73
N PHE A 131 -9.75 6.93 1.10
CA PHE A 131 -8.42 6.45 0.74
C PHE A 131 -8.50 5.39 -0.36
N PRO A 132 -7.44 5.22 -1.17
CA PRO A 132 -7.39 4.16 -2.15
C PRO A 132 -7.33 2.80 -1.47
N VAL A 133 -8.19 1.87 -1.91
CA VAL A 133 -8.28 0.50 -1.36
C VAL A 133 -8.03 -0.58 -2.40
N SER A 134 -8.15 -0.26 -3.70
CA SER A 134 -7.94 -1.19 -4.81
C SER A 134 -7.46 -0.46 -6.07
N LEU A 135 -6.64 -1.15 -6.86
CA LEU A 135 -6.29 -0.76 -8.23
C LEU A 135 -7.22 -1.51 -9.19
N GLU A 136 -8.08 -0.78 -9.88
CA GLU A 136 -9.12 -1.35 -10.73
C GLU A 136 -8.63 -1.58 -12.16
N ASP A 137 -7.96 -0.56 -12.74
CA ASP A 137 -7.47 -0.63 -14.12
C ASP A 137 -6.30 0.33 -14.35
N THR A 138 -5.59 0.13 -15.47
CA THR A 138 -4.54 1.02 -15.96
C THR A 138 -4.68 1.30 -17.45
N LYS A 139 -4.44 2.55 -17.84
CA LYS A 139 -4.43 2.97 -19.25
C LYS A 139 -3.07 3.53 -19.62
N VAL A 140 -2.33 2.78 -20.43
CA VAL A 140 -0.99 3.14 -20.88
C VAL A 140 -1.05 4.41 -21.74
N LYS A 141 -0.38 5.47 -21.27
CA LYS A 141 -0.16 6.68 -22.05
C LYS A 141 1.09 6.55 -22.94
N LYS A 142 2.18 6.03 -22.36
CA LYS A 142 3.48 5.90 -23.06
C LYS A 142 4.30 4.78 -22.44
N LYS A 143 4.86 3.90 -23.26
CA LYS A 143 5.86 2.92 -22.80
C LYS A 143 7.22 3.61 -22.59
N ILE A 144 7.94 3.19 -21.57
CA ILE A 144 9.31 3.61 -21.30
C ILE A 144 10.19 2.47 -21.81
N SER A 145 10.94 2.76 -22.88
CA SER A 145 11.98 1.84 -23.35
C SER A 145 13.08 1.73 -22.30
N ASN A 146 13.62 0.52 -22.14
CA ASN A 146 14.88 0.32 -21.43
C ASN A 146 16.05 0.85 -22.26
#